data_AF-A0A4S4K4S5-F1
#
_entry.id   AF-A0A4S4K4S5-F1
#
_cell.length_a   1.000
_cell.length_b   1.000
_cell.length_c   1.000
_cell.angle_alpha   90.00
_cell.angle_beta   90.00
_cell.angle_gamma   90.00
#
_symmetry.space_group_name_H-M   'P 1'
#
loop_
_entity.id
_entity.type
_entity.pdbx_description
1 polymer ?
#
loop_
_entity_poly.entity_id
_entity_poly.type
_entity_poly.pdbx_seq_one_letter_code
_entity_poly.pdbx_strand_id
1 'polypeptide(L)'
;RAYPRTLDELSSHIGIPELRELVASFLYYQTNLEPLPDDLPLPPCPPLDGPIYVFHSAAATFYAPSDISGIGGMRRERIRATPSWYRGPPRYDCVFAEKDNTLDGFLGLHAARVRLFFSFKHSGIEYPCALVHWFSPVADEPDDLTGMWVVEPDVNVDGTRSYGIVHLDCILRAAHLIPVYGDAVLPPDFHPSQSLDAFRAFYVNKFADHHAHEIAY
;
A
#
# COMPACT_ATOMS: atom_id res chain seq x y z
N ARG A 1 15.51 -1.86 17.67
CA ARG A 1 16.44 -1.49 16.58
C ARG A 1 16.16 -0.04 16.25
N ALA A 2 17.19 0.81 16.18
CA ALA A 2 17.02 2.23 15.89
C ALA A 2 16.90 2.44 14.38
N TYR A 3 15.84 3.09 13.92
CA TYR A 3 15.73 3.55 12.55
C TYR A 3 16.43 4.90 12.40
N PRO A 4 16.99 5.20 11.21
CA PRO A 4 17.47 6.55 10.93
C PRO A 4 16.36 7.59 11.09
N ARG A 5 16.77 8.81 11.44
CA ARG A 5 15.83 9.89 11.81
C ARG A 5 15.71 10.97 10.74
N THR A 6 16.49 10.88 9.68
CA THR A 6 16.50 11.81 8.54
C THR A 6 16.05 11.09 7.27
N LEU A 7 15.52 11.82 6.29
CA LEU A 7 15.06 11.23 5.02
C LEU A 7 16.19 10.52 4.28
N ASP A 8 17.37 11.14 4.17
CA ASP A 8 18.49 10.62 3.37
C ASP A 8 19.06 9.32 3.96
N GLU A 9 19.22 9.27 5.29
CA GLU A 9 19.69 8.06 5.95
C GLU A 9 18.61 6.97 5.92
N LEU A 10 17.33 7.33 6.07
CA LEU A 10 16.23 6.36 6.00
C LEU A 10 16.10 5.76 4.61
N SER A 11 16.18 6.60 3.57
CA SER A 11 16.21 6.23 2.16
C SER A 11 17.31 5.19 1.88
N SER A 12 18.54 5.50 2.32
CA SER A 12 19.68 4.60 2.22
C SER A 12 19.48 3.30 2.99
N HIS A 13 18.88 3.37 4.18
CA HIS A 13 18.64 2.21 5.04
C HIS A 13 17.60 1.24 4.48
N ILE A 14 16.56 1.74 3.80
CA ILE A 14 15.50 0.91 3.20
C ILE A 14 15.76 0.57 1.73
N GLY A 15 16.79 1.15 1.12
CA GLY A 15 17.16 0.92 -0.28
C GLY A 15 16.22 1.56 -1.29
N ILE A 16 15.64 2.73 -0.96
CA ILE A 16 14.70 3.46 -1.84
C ILE A 16 15.23 4.88 -2.01
N PRO A 17 16.05 5.14 -3.05
CA PRO A 17 16.70 6.44 -3.25
C PRO A 17 15.68 7.56 -3.51
N GLU A 18 14.55 7.25 -4.16
CA GLU A 18 13.50 8.23 -4.47
C GLU A 18 12.67 8.67 -3.25
N LEU A 19 12.91 8.15 -2.04
CA LEU A 19 12.07 8.42 -0.86
C LEU A 19 11.87 9.93 -0.60
N ARG A 20 12.91 10.75 -0.81
CA ARG A 20 12.81 12.20 -0.66
C ARG A 20 11.87 12.83 -1.70
N GLU A 21 11.94 12.38 -2.94
CA GLU A 21 11.07 12.86 -4.04
C GLU A 21 9.63 12.42 -3.80
N LEU A 22 9.41 11.19 -3.34
CA LEU A 22 8.09 10.71 -2.96
C LEU A 22 7.49 11.56 -1.83
N VAL A 23 8.28 11.95 -0.81
CA VAL A 23 7.80 12.81 0.29
C VAL A 23 7.49 14.21 -0.22
N ALA A 24 8.31 14.75 -1.13
CA ALA A 24 8.05 16.04 -1.76
C ALA A 24 6.73 16.03 -2.55
N SER A 25 6.53 15.00 -3.37
CA SER A 25 5.30 14.80 -4.16
C SER A 25 4.09 14.66 -3.25
N PHE A 26 4.19 13.83 -2.21
CA PHE A 26 3.12 13.68 -1.23
C PHE A 26 2.76 15.01 -0.58
N LEU A 27 3.75 15.74 -0.05
CA LEU A 27 3.51 17.03 0.59
C LEU A 27 2.91 18.07 -0.36
N TYR A 28 3.32 18.06 -1.63
CA TYR A 28 2.73 18.94 -2.64
C TYR A 28 1.21 18.72 -2.74
N TYR A 29 0.77 17.47 -2.94
CA TYR A 29 -0.67 17.14 -3.02
C TYR A 29 -1.43 17.32 -1.70
N GLN A 30 -0.75 17.28 -0.55
CA GLN A 30 -1.38 17.56 0.75
C GLN A 30 -1.59 19.05 1.02
N THR A 31 -0.79 19.92 0.39
CA THR A 31 -0.77 21.36 0.69
C THR A 31 -1.30 22.24 -0.44
N ASN A 32 -1.55 21.66 -1.62
CA ASN A 32 -2.07 22.35 -2.79
C ASN A 32 -3.37 21.70 -3.27
N LEU A 33 -4.34 22.53 -3.65
CA LEU A 33 -5.62 22.08 -4.20
C LEU A 33 -5.50 21.67 -5.68
N GLU A 34 -4.57 22.29 -6.41
CA GLU A 34 -4.37 22.01 -7.83
C GLU A 34 -3.29 20.94 -8.01
N PRO A 35 -3.52 19.95 -8.89
CA PRO A 35 -2.50 18.95 -9.21
C PRO A 35 -1.30 19.62 -9.88
N LEU A 36 -0.12 19.04 -9.69
CA LEU A 36 1.07 19.49 -10.41
C LEU A 36 0.85 19.23 -11.91
N PRO A 37 0.97 20.25 -12.78
CA PRO A 37 0.88 20.02 -14.23
C PRO A 37 2.01 19.10 -14.69
N ASP A 38 1.71 18.18 -15.61
CA ASP A 38 2.66 17.16 -16.09
C ASP A 38 3.98 17.76 -16.65
N ASP A 39 3.91 18.97 -17.19
CA ASP A 39 5.06 19.67 -17.79
C ASP A 39 5.96 20.39 -16.76
N LEU A 40 5.56 20.44 -15.48
CA LEU A 40 6.32 21.12 -14.44
C LEU A 40 7.12 20.14 -13.59
N PRO A 41 8.41 20.47 -13.28
CA PRO A 41 9.20 19.65 -12.39
C PRO A 41 8.63 19.68 -10.98
N LEU A 42 8.71 18.55 -10.29
CA LEU A 42 8.36 18.45 -8.88
C LEU A 42 9.22 19.46 -8.07
N PRO A 43 8.62 20.29 -7.20
CA PRO A 43 9.38 21.20 -6.36
C PRO A 43 10.28 20.40 -5.40
N PRO A 44 11.39 21.01 -4.93
CA PRO A 44 12.25 20.36 -3.96
C PRO A 44 11.49 20.04 -2.68
N CYS A 45 11.84 18.92 -2.03
CA CYS A 45 11.24 18.55 -0.76
C CYS A 45 11.37 19.70 0.25
N PRO A 46 10.26 20.19 0.83
CA PRO A 46 10.35 21.23 1.84
C PRO A 46 11.04 20.68 3.10
N PRO A 47 11.60 21.55 3.95
CA PRO A 47 12.22 21.12 5.20
C PRO A 47 11.17 20.44 6.10
N LEU A 48 11.59 19.35 6.73
CA LEU A 48 10.79 18.65 7.73
C LEU A 48 11.11 19.16 9.13
N ASP A 49 10.09 19.19 9.99
CA ASP A 49 10.21 19.60 11.38
C ASP A 49 10.65 18.40 12.23
N GLY A 50 11.95 18.34 12.53
CA GLY A 50 12.48 17.33 13.45
C GLY A 50 12.57 15.92 12.85
N PRO A 51 12.58 14.87 13.70
CA PRO A 51 12.95 13.52 13.29
C PRO A 51 11.79 12.74 12.68
N ILE A 52 12.14 11.79 11.81
CA ILE A 52 11.23 10.77 11.28
C ILE A 52 11.06 9.62 12.28
N TYR A 53 9.85 9.09 12.37
CA TYR A 53 9.52 7.92 13.18
C TYR A 53 9.06 6.78 12.27
N VAL A 54 9.51 5.56 12.55
CA VAL A 54 9.16 4.36 11.78
C VAL A 54 8.37 3.40 12.66
N PHE A 55 7.33 2.80 12.10
CA PHE A 55 6.42 1.87 12.75
C PHE A 55 6.36 0.56 11.95
N HIS A 56 6.11 -0.56 12.64
CA HIS A 56 6.01 -1.89 11.99
C HIS A 56 4.58 -2.32 11.68
N SER A 57 3.61 -1.52 12.09
CA SER A 57 2.20 -1.79 11.80
C SER A 57 1.35 -0.55 12.05
N ALA A 58 0.28 -0.43 11.27
CA ALA A 58 -0.86 0.46 11.53
C ALA A 58 -2.10 -0.38 11.86
N ALA A 59 -3.15 0.27 12.33
CA ALA A 59 -4.44 -0.36 12.52
C ALA A 59 -5.51 0.37 11.70
N ALA A 60 -6.25 -0.36 10.90
CA ALA A 60 -7.41 0.14 10.18
C ALA A 60 -8.67 -0.25 10.96
N THR A 61 -9.58 0.70 11.15
CA THR A 61 -10.86 0.46 11.83
C THR A 61 -11.97 0.88 10.89
N PHE A 62 -12.87 -0.05 10.55
CA PHE A 62 -13.91 0.18 9.56
C PHE A 62 -15.25 -0.34 10.06
N TYR A 63 -16.32 0.21 9.48
CA TYR A 63 -17.68 -0.20 9.76
C TYR A 63 -17.94 -1.59 9.16
N ALA A 64 -18.38 -2.50 10.01
CA ALA A 64 -18.45 -3.93 9.73
C ALA A 64 -19.59 -4.54 10.56
N PRO A 65 -20.86 -4.18 10.28
CA PRO A 65 -22.00 -4.73 11.00
C PRO A 65 -22.06 -6.23 10.75
N SER A 66 -22.31 -6.99 11.82
CA SER A 66 -22.42 -8.44 11.78
C SER A 66 -23.24 -8.92 12.97
N ASP A 67 -23.67 -10.18 12.96
CA ASP A 67 -24.38 -10.78 14.12
C ASP A 67 -23.56 -10.69 15.42
N ILE A 68 -22.23 -10.77 15.32
CA ILE A 68 -21.31 -10.70 16.46
C ILE A 68 -21.11 -9.25 16.93
N SER A 69 -21.06 -8.30 15.99
CA SER A 69 -20.74 -6.89 16.28
C SER A 69 -21.96 -5.97 16.40
N GLY A 70 -23.15 -6.48 16.07
CA GLY A 70 -24.40 -5.72 16.01
C GLY A 70 -24.45 -4.71 14.85
N ILE A 71 -25.56 -3.98 14.77
CA ILE A 71 -25.83 -2.97 13.72
C ILE A 71 -24.86 -1.78 13.74
N GLY A 72 -24.16 -1.54 14.86
CA GLY A 72 -23.14 -0.50 15.01
C GLY A 72 -21.71 -1.06 15.00
N GLY A 73 -21.54 -2.30 14.53
CA GLY A 73 -20.29 -3.03 14.63
C GLY A 73 -19.12 -2.37 13.91
N MET A 74 -18.01 -2.19 14.62
CA MET A 74 -16.74 -1.75 14.04
C MET A 74 -15.73 -2.90 14.13
N ARG A 75 -14.98 -3.14 13.05
CA ARG A 75 -13.90 -4.12 13.03
C ARG A 75 -12.57 -3.41 12.95
N ARG A 76 -11.57 -3.97 13.66
CA ARG A 76 -10.20 -3.47 13.66
C ARG A 76 -9.24 -4.51 13.12
N GLU A 77 -8.48 -4.14 12.10
CA GLU A 77 -7.44 -4.95 11.50
C GLU A 77 -6.06 -4.36 11.79
N ARG A 78 -5.05 -5.23 11.92
CA ARG A 78 -3.66 -4.80 12.06
C ARG A 78 -2.90 -5.10 10.78
N ILE A 79 -2.48 -4.05 10.09
CA ILE A 79 -1.72 -4.09 8.85
C ILE A 79 -0.24 -3.98 9.21
N ARG A 80 0.60 -4.87 8.67
CA ARG A 80 2.02 -4.96 9.04
C ARG A 80 2.95 -4.57 7.90
N ALA A 81 4.00 -3.85 8.28
CA ALA A 81 5.21 -3.66 7.49
C ALA A 81 6.41 -4.00 8.38
N THR A 82 6.58 -5.29 8.65
CA THR A 82 7.55 -5.80 9.63
C THR A 82 8.72 -6.45 8.90
N PRO A 83 9.96 -5.92 8.99
CA PRO A 83 11.11 -6.44 8.24
C PRO A 83 11.60 -7.81 8.71
N SER A 84 11.14 -8.30 9.88
CA SER A 84 11.47 -9.62 10.41
C SER A 84 10.31 -10.12 11.27
N TRP A 85 9.53 -11.07 10.74
CA TRP A 85 8.35 -11.63 11.42
C TRP A 85 8.71 -12.96 12.10
N TYR A 86 8.53 -13.05 13.43
CA TYR A 86 8.97 -14.22 14.24
C TYR A 86 10.43 -14.66 14.01
N ARG A 87 11.35 -13.69 13.86
CA ARG A 87 12.78 -13.93 13.49
C ARG A 87 12.96 -14.61 12.12
N GLY A 88 11.91 -14.64 11.30
CA GLY A 88 11.91 -15.13 9.94
C GLY A 88 11.86 -14.00 8.91
N PRO A 89 11.42 -14.32 7.69
CA PRO A 89 11.30 -13.37 6.58
C PRO A 89 10.43 -12.16 6.91
N PRO A 90 10.57 -11.06 6.15
CA PRO A 90 9.72 -9.89 6.30
C PRO A 90 8.25 -10.21 6.01
N ARG A 91 7.36 -9.46 6.65
CA ARG A 91 5.92 -9.49 6.42
C ARG A 91 5.43 -8.09 6.07
N TYR A 92 4.98 -7.95 4.84
CA TYR A 92 4.43 -6.73 4.25
C TYR A 92 3.04 -7.06 3.74
N ASP A 93 2.04 -6.60 4.48
CA ASP A 93 0.62 -6.87 4.19
C ASP A 93 0.14 -5.98 3.01
N CYS A 94 -0.80 -6.49 2.23
CA CYS A 94 -1.50 -5.72 1.19
C CYS A 94 -2.69 -4.97 1.78
N VAL A 95 -3.08 -3.89 1.13
CA VAL A 95 -4.15 -2.99 1.55
C VAL A 95 -5.01 -2.54 0.38
N PHE A 96 -6.27 -2.25 0.68
CA PHE A 96 -7.11 -1.41 -0.16
C PHE A 96 -6.93 0.03 0.28
N ALA A 97 -6.67 0.91 -0.69
CA ALA A 97 -6.66 2.36 -0.48
C ALA A 97 -7.77 3.01 -1.31
N GLU A 98 -8.36 4.09 -0.80
CA GLU A 98 -9.33 4.89 -1.54
C GLU A 98 -8.67 5.51 -2.78
N LYS A 99 -9.33 5.38 -3.94
CA LYS A 99 -8.94 6.00 -5.20
C LYS A 99 -9.93 7.08 -5.61
N ASP A 100 -11.20 6.68 -5.73
CA ASP A 100 -12.29 7.55 -6.15
C ASP A 100 -13.59 7.04 -5.51
N ASN A 101 -14.12 7.78 -4.55
CA ASN A 101 -15.34 7.41 -3.84
C ASN A 101 -16.63 7.59 -4.66
N THR A 102 -16.53 8.11 -5.89
CA THR A 102 -17.66 8.17 -6.83
C THR A 102 -17.81 6.91 -7.66
N LEU A 103 -16.80 6.03 -7.64
CA LEU A 103 -16.79 4.77 -8.35
C LEU A 103 -17.10 3.60 -7.42
N ASP A 104 -17.81 2.64 -7.97
CA ASP A 104 -18.24 1.43 -7.28
C ASP A 104 -17.19 0.32 -7.32
N GLY A 105 -17.20 -0.54 -6.29
CA GLY A 105 -16.36 -1.72 -6.22
C GLY A 105 -14.86 -1.41 -6.28
N PHE A 106 -14.10 -2.30 -6.91
CA PHE A 106 -12.65 -2.11 -7.02
C PHE A 106 -12.24 -0.92 -7.91
N LEU A 107 -13.10 -0.42 -8.80
CA LEU A 107 -12.79 0.74 -9.64
C LEU A 107 -12.53 2.01 -8.82
N GLY A 108 -13.20 2.13 -7.67
CA GLY A 108 -13.00 3.19 -6.68
C GLY A 108 -11.85 2.92 -5.70
N LEU A 109 -11.12 1.82 -5.86
CA LEU A 109 -10.04 1.39 -4.97
C LEU A 109 -8.71 1.27 -5.70
N HIS A 110 -7.63 1.38 -4.92
CA HIS A 110 -6.32 0.89 -5.27
C HIS A 110 -5.97 -0.34 -4.42
N ALA A 111 -5.23 -1.28 -5.02
CA ALA A 111 -4.51 -2.30 -4.26
C ALA A 111 -3.05 -1.89 -4.11
N ALA A 112 -2.49 -2.07 -2.92
CA ALA A 112 -1.09 -1.75 -2.64
C ALA A 112 -0.50 -2.73 -1.63
N ARG A 113 0.83 -2.86 -1.57
CA ARG A 113 1.52 -3.52 -0.44
C ARG A 113 2.28 -2.49 0.36
N VAL A 114 2.12 -2.51 1.67
CA VAL A 114 2.81 -1.56 2.54
C VAL A 114 4.23 -2.02 2.82
N ARG A 115 5.21 -1.16 2.57
CA ARG A 115 6.64 -1.42 2.77
C ARG A 115 7.21 -0.73 4.00
N LEU A 116 6.65 0.40 4.38
CA LEU A 116 7.06 1.14 5.57
C LEU A 116 5.87 1.94 6.11
N PHE A 117 5.68 1.93 7.43
CA PHE A 117 4.89 2.96 8.09
C PHE A 117 5.84 3.95 8.74
N PHE A 118 5.62 5.23 8.51
CA PHE A 118 6.46 6.28 9.10
C PHE A 118 5.66 7.55 9.32
N SER A 119 6.13 8.42 10.21
CA SER A 119 5.59 9.77 10.36
C SER A 119 6.70 10.79 10.37
N PHE A 120 6.37 11.97 9.88
CA PHE A 120 7.22 13.14 9.92
C PHE A 120 6.36 14.38 10.16
N LYS A 121 6.98 15.51 10.48
CA LYS A 121 6.27 16.78 10.65
C LYS A 121 6.69 17.78 9.59
N HIS A 122 5.76 18.61 9.16
CA HIS A 122 6.01 19.74 8.28
C HIS A 122 5.02 20.87 8.60
N SER A 123 5.51 22.10 8.74
CA SER A 123 4.71 23.27 9.12
C SER A 123 3.90 23.04 10.40
N GLY A 124 4.47 22.31 11.37
CA GLY A 124 3.82 21.99 12.65
C GLY A 124 2.76 20.87 12.61
N ILE A 125 2.48 20.30 11.44
CA ILE A 125 1.50 19.22 11.25
C ILE A 125 2.24 17.88 11.19
N GLU A 126 1.73 16.87 11.89
CA GLU A 126 2.24 15.49 11.78
C GLU A 126 1.52 14.74 10.66
N TYR A 127 2.30 14.16 9.76
CA TYR A 127 1.81 13.36 8.64
C TYR A 127 2.13 11.88 8.91
N PRO A 128 1.16 11.09 9.37
CA PRO A 128 1.27 9.64 9.40
C PRO A 128 1.12 9.07 7.98
N CYS A 129 2.15 8.37 7.53
CA CYS A 129 2.28 7.92 6.15
C CYS A 129 2.57 6.42 6.04
N ALA A 130 2.21 5.87 4.90
CA ALA A 130 2.67 4.57 4.44
C ALA A 130 3.41 4.73 3.11
N LEU A 131 4.58 4.13 3.03
CA LEU A 131 5.25 3.86 1.76
C LEU A 131 4.68 2.56 1.19
N VAL A 132 4.17 2.61 -0.02
CA VAL A 132 3.51 1.49 -0.69
C VAL A 132 4.11 1.26 -2.07
N HIS A 133 4.00 0.04 -2.58
CA HIS A 133 4.06 -0.19 -4.02
C HIS A 133 2.66 -0.57 -4.52
N TRP A 134 2.31 -0.07 -5.70
CA TRP A 134 0.97 -0.14 -6.25
C TRP A 134 0.77 -1.39 -7.10
N PHE A 135 -0.49 -1.78 -7.26
CA PHE A 135 -0.92 -2.74 -8.25
C PHE A 135 -2.00 -2.12 -9.13
N SER A 136 -1.84 -2.25 -10.44
CA SER A 136 -2.79 -1.77 -11.44
C SER A 136 -3.61 -2.92 -12.04
N PRO A 137 -4.90 -2.72 -12.30
CA PRO A 137 -5.71 -3.71 -13.00
C PRO A 137 -5.16 -3.95 -14.42
N VAL A 138 -5.17 -5.20 -14.86
CA VAL A 138 -4.69 -5.59 -16.21
C VAL A 138 -5.74 -5.37 -17.30
N ALA A 139 -6.99 -5.18 -16.91
CA ALA A 139 -8.15 -4.99 -17.77
C ALA A 139 -9.15 -4.04 -17.10
N ASP A 140 -10.12 -3.54 -17.88
CA ASP A 140 -11.17 -2.65 -17.40
C ASP A 140 -12.34 -3.38 -16.69
N GLU A 141 -12.28 -4.71 -16.63
CA GLU A 141 -13.31 -5.56 -16.03
C GLU A 141 -12.69 -6.74 -15.24
N PRO A 142 -13.44 -7.33 -14.29
CA PRO A 142 -13.01 -8.54 -13.58
C PRO A 142 -12.85 -9.74 -14.52
N ASP A 143 -12.05 -10.72 -14.11
CA ASP A 143 -11.91 -11.99 -14.83
C ASP A 143 -13.25 -12.74 -14.89
N ASP A 144 -13.66 -13.15 -16.10
CA ASP A 144 -14.97 -13.77 -16.37
C ASP A 144 -15.24 -15.05 -15.57
N LEU A 145 -14.20 -15.83 -15.28
CA LEU A 145 -14.34 -17.13 -14.63
C LEU A 145 -14.45 -16.99 -13.10
N THR A 146 -13.64 -16.12 -12.52
CA THR A 146 -13.53 -15.96 -11.07
C THR A 146 -14.34 -14.79 -10.53
N GLY A 147 -14.70 -13.83 -11.39
CA GLY A 147 -15.27 -12.54 -11.02
C GLY A 147 -14.33 -11.68 -10.19
N MET A 148 -13.02 -11.98 -10.13
CA MET A 148 -12.03 -11.21 -9.37
C MET A 148 -11.25 -10.29 -10.30
N TRP A 149 -10.88 -9.11 -9.80
CA TRP A 149 -9.95 -8.23 -10.50
C TRP A 149 -8.57 -8.87 -10.55
N VAL A 150 -7.94 -8.82 -11.72
CA VAL A 150 -6.54 -9.23 -11.89
C VAL A 150 -5.67 -7.98 -11.93
N VAL A 151 -4.64 -7.94 -11.09
CA VAL A 151 -3.75 -6.79 -10.96
C VAL A 151 -2.28 -7.21 -11.12
N GLU A 152 -1.47 -6.35 -11.72
CA GLU A 152 -0.02 -6.48 -11.79
C GLU A 152 0.65 -5.39 -10.94
N PRO A 153 1.79 -5.67 -10.26
CA PRO A 153 2.48 -4.64 -9.52
C PRO A 153 3.14 -3.64 -10.47
N ASP A 154 2.97 -2.36 -10.16
CA ASP A 154 3.48 -1.26 -10.99
C ASP A 154 5.01 -1.25 -11.01
N VAL A 155 5.55 -0.97 -12.19
CA VAL A 155 6.99 -0.90 -12.44
C VAL A 155 7.36 0.39 -13.15
N ASN A 156 8.52 0.94 -12.79
CA ASN A 156 9.14 2.05 -13.48
C ASN A 156 9.70 1.59 -14.84
N VAL A 157 10.13 2.56 -15.67
CA VAL A 157 10.72 2.29 -17.00
C VAL A 157 11.95 1.36 -16.94
N ASP A 158 12.69 1.40 -15.84
CA ASP A 158 13.86 0.55 -15.59
C ASP A 158 13.51 -0.84 -15.02
N GLY A 159 12.22 -1.14 -14.84
CA GLY A 159 11.71 -2.39 -14.29
C GLY A 159 11.73 -2.48 -12.75
N THR A 160 12.16 -1.43 -12.05
CA THR A 160 12.07 -1.37 -10.59
C THR A 160 10.63 -1.17 -10.13
N ARG A 161 10.31 -1.51 -8.88
CA ARG A 161 8.95 -1.32 -8.34
C ARG A 161 8.63 0.17 -8.24
N SER A 162 7.47 0.56 -8.74
CA SER A 162 6.95 1.91 -8.53
C SER A 162 6.46 2.06 -7.09
N TYR A 163 6.91 3.11 -6.41
CA TYR A 163 6.56 3.42 -5.03
C TYR A 163 5.71 4.68 -4.96
N GLY A 164 4.82 4.74 -3.96
CA GLY A 164 4.07 5.92 -3.60
C GLY A 164 4.05 6.12 -2.10
N ILE A 165 3.74 7.35 -1.67
CA ILE A 165 3.44 7.65 -0.28
C ILE A 165 1.97 8.04 -0.18
N VAL A 166 1.26 7.39 0.74
CA VAL A 166 -0.12 7.70 1.08
C VAL A 166 -0.22 8.12 2.53
N HIS A 167 -1.20 8.98 2.81
CA HIS A 167 -1.62 9.22 4.19
C HIS A 167 -2.29 7.96 4.74
N LEU A 168 -2.17 7.70 6.05
CA LEU A 168 -2.80 6.50 6.63
C LEU A 168 -4.33 6.50 6.50
N ASP A 169 -4.96 7.67 6.45
CA ASP A 169 -6.42 7.77 6.31
C ASP A 169 -6.92 7.28 4.94
N CYS A 170 -6.06 7.21 3.93
CA CYS A 170 -6.42 6.63 2.63
C CYS A 170 -6.51 5.10 2.69
N ILE A 171 -5.94 4.45 3.72
CA ILE A 171 -5.93 2.99 3.85
C ILE A 171 -7.23 2.53 4.49
N LEU A 172 -8.10 1.90 3.71
CA LEU A 172 -9.39 1.40 4.19
C LEU A 172 -9.22 0.17 5.06
N ARG A 173 -8.50 -0.84 4.57
CA ARG A 173 -8.30 -2.13 5.25
C ARG A 173 -7.24 -3.01 4.57
N ALA A 174 -6.96 -4.18 5.13
CA ALA A 174 -6.10 -5.16 4.48
C ALA A 174 -6.75 -5.72 3.21
N ALA A 175 -5.94 -5.94 2.18
CA ALA A 175 -6.31 -6.66 0.97
C ALA A 175 -5.63 -8.03 0.95
N HIS A 176 -6.28 -9.00 0.32
CA HIS A 176 -5.71 -10.32 0.10
C HIS A 176 -5.51 -10.54 -1.40
N LEU A 177 -4.26 -10.75 -1.80
CA LEU A 177 -3.88 -11.00 -3.18
C LEU A 177 -3.48 -12.47 -3.35
N ILE A 178 -4.07 -13.14 -4.33
CA ILE A 178 -3.75 -14.53 -4.67
C ILE A 178 -2.94 -14.53 -5.97
N PRO A 179 -1.77 -15.18 -6.04
CA PRO A 179 -1.03 -15.28 -7.28
C PRO A 179 -1.84 -15.90 -8.42
N VAL A 180 -1.74 -15.33 -9.62
CA VAL A 180 -2.19 -16.00 -10.85
C VAL A 180 -1.14 -17.05 -11.19
N TYR A 181 -1.49 -18.32 -11.03
CA TYR A 181 -0.59 -19.44 -11.32
C TYR A 181 -0.54 -19.70 -12.83
N GLY A 182 0.67 -19.83 -13.37
CA GLY A 182 0.90 -20.39 -14.70
C GLY A 182 1.33 -21.86 -14.61
N ASP A 183 1.88 -22.38 -15.72
CA ASP A 183 2.30 -23.78 -15.81
C ASP A 183 3.69 -24.06 -15.22
N ALA A 184 4.37 -23.01 -14.72
CA ALA A 184 5.71 -23.13 -14.16
C ALA A 184 5.71 -23.83 -12.81
N VAL A 185 6.62 -24.79 -12.63
CA VAL A 185 6.82 -25.47 -11.35
C VAL A 185 7.64 -24.56 -10.43
N LEU A 186 7.13 -24.33 -9.21
CA LEU A 186 7.87 -23.60 -8.19
C LEU A 186 9.09 -24.42 -7.72
N PRO A 187 10.23 -23.75 -7.43
CA PRO A 187 11.38 -24.41 -6.82
C PRO A 187 10.98 -25.18 -5.53
N PRO A 188 11.60 -26.34 -5.24
CA PRO A 188 11.28 -27.12 -4.02
C PRO A 188 11.50 -26.35 -2.71
N ASP A 189 12.36 -25.34 -2.74
CA ASP A 189 12.71 -24.46 -1.63
C ASP A 189 11.98 -23.10 -1.68
N PHE A 190 10.98 -22.95 -2.55
CA PHE A 190 10.18 -21.74 -2.65
C PHE A 190 9.50 -21.41 -1.32
N HIS A 191 9.81 -20.24 -0.77
CA HIS A 191 9.26 -19.82 0.52
C HIS A 191 8.00 -18.96 0.32
N PRO A 192 6.89 -19.21 1.04
CA PRO A 192 5.63 -18.46 0.86
C PRO A 192 5.75 -16.94 1.05
N SER A 193 6.77 -16.45 1.76
CA SER A 193 7.03 -15.01 1.89
C SER A 193 7.44 -14.33 0.59
N GLN A 194 7.86 -15.11 -0.43
CA GLN A 194 8.28 -14.63 -1.74
C GLN A 194 7.12 -14.52 -2.73
N SER A 195 5.92 -15.00 -2.39
CA SER A 195 4.78 -15.06 -3.32
C SER A 195 4.41 -13.70 -3.93
N LEU A 196 4.41 -12.63 -3.13
CA LEU A 196 4.09 -11.29 -3.64
C LEU A 196 5.21 -10.65 -4.48
N ASP A 197 6.38 -11.30 -4.55
CA ASP A 197 7.55 -10.82 -5.29
C ASP A 197 7.85 -11.70 -6.52
N ALA A 198 7.45 -12.98 -6.51
CA ALA A 198 7.78 -13.96 -7.53
C ALA A 198 6.77 -14.05 -8.68
N PHE A 199 5.51 -13.66 -8.45
CA PHE A 199 4.45 -13.75 -9.44
C PHE A 199 4.22 -12.42 -10.15
N ARG A 200 3.78 -12.50 -11.40
CA ARG A 200 3.56 -11.34 -12.28
C ARG A 200 2.24 -10.66 -11.99
N ALA A 201 1.17 -11.45 -11.83
CA ALA A 201 -0.18 -10.97 -11.63
C ALA A 201 -0.83 -11.65 -10.43
N PHE A 202 -1.85 -10.99 -9.89
CA PHE A 202 -2.58 -11.43 -8.71
C PHE A 202 -4.07 -11.19 -8.85
N TYR A 203 -4.89 -12.14 -8.40
CA TYR A 203 -6.30 -11.91 -8.16
C TYR A 203 -6.49 -11.12 -6.86
N VAL A 204 -7.30 -10.07 -6.93
CA VAL A 204 -7.83 -9.35 -5.77
C VAL A 204 -8.94 -10.21 -5.16
N ASN A 205 -8.63 -10.87 -4.04
CA ASN A 205 -9.55 -11.81 -3.42
C ASN A 205 -10.66 -11.08 -2.64
N LYS A 206 -11.74 -10.73 -3.35
CA LYS A 206 -12.96 -10.21 -2.76
C LYS A 206 -13.73 -11.23 -1.91
N PHE A 207 -13.39 -12.51 -1.97
CA PHE A 207 -14.01 -13.58 -1.17
C PHE A 207 -13.26 -13.89 0.13
N ALA A 208 -12.22 -13.11 0.48
CA ALA A 208 -11.45 -13.31 1.69
C ALA A 208 -12.31 -13.16 2.96
N ASP A 209 -13.27 -12.23 2.94
CA ASP A 209 -14.37 -12.14 3.90
C ASP A 209 -15.54 -11.31 3.33
N HIS A 210 -16.63 -11.26 4.09
CA HIS A 210 -17.85 -10.54 3.71
C HIS A 210 -17.59 -9.08 3.32
N HIS A 211 -16.81 -8.34 4.11
CA HIS A 211 -16.56 -6.92 3.84
C HIS A 211 -15.61 -6.70 2.67
N ALA A 212 -14.79 -7.69 2.29
CA ALA A 212 -13.95 -7.58 1.10
C ALA A 212 -14.83 -7.67 -0.15
N HIS A 213 -15.88 -8.49 -0.07
CA HIS A 213 -16.87 -8.63 -1.12
C HIS A 213 -17.69 -7.35 -1.30
N GLU A 214 -18.05 -6.68 -0.21
CA GLU A 214 -18.83 -5.43 -0.25
C GLU A 214 -18.09 -4.25 -0.88
N ILE A 215 -16.75 -4.21 -0.81
CA ILE A 215 -15.97 -3.07 -1.31
C ILE A 215 -15.25 -3.34 -2.63
N ALA A 216 -14.91 -4.59 -2.95
CA ALA A 216 -14.11 -4.95 -4.12
C ALA A 216 -14.91 -5.81 -5.12
N TYR A 217 -16.22 -5.60 -5.21
CA TYR A 217 -17.10 -6.36 -6.10
C TYR A 217 -16.80 -6.16 -7.58
#